data_AF-A0A816QTD3-F1
#
_entry.id   AF-A0A816QTD3-F1
#
_cell.length_a   1.000
_cell.length_b   1.000
_cell.length_c   1.000
_cell.angle_alpha   90.00
_cell.angle_beta   90.00
_cell.angle_gamma   90.00
#
_symmetry.space_group_name_H-M   'P 1'
#
loop_
_entity.id
_entity.type
_entity.pdbx_description
1 polymer ?
#
loop_
_entity_poly.entity_id
_entity_poly.type
_entity_poly.pdbx_seq_one_letter_code
_entity_poly.pdbx_strand_id
1 'polypeptide(L)'
;MIVFNEWASQEVSLFQGAPTVEVEWTVGPIPIDDDVGKEIVVRYDTDIESASKYYTDANGRQVLERIRDYRPTWSYSVVENVSGNYYPINSRIWIKDGARQLTILTDRSEGGGSIHDGSIEIMIHRRIIYDDSEGVNEPLNETAFGKSLVVRENASLADTTVTLNPMQIKTFQVTL
;
A
#
# COMPACT_ATOMS: atom_id res chain seq x y z
N MET A 1 7.56 -11.32 14.55
CA MET A 1 6.61 -10.25 14.86
C MET A 1 7.35 -8.95 15.17
N ILE A 2 7.03 -7.90 14.44
CA ILE A 2 7.48 -6.51 14.60
C ILE A 2 6.27 -5.72 15.08
N VAL A 3 6.36 -5.03 16.20
CA VAL A 3 5.27 -4.21 16.76
C VAL A 3 5.64 -2.74 16.57
N PHE A 4 4.78 -1.97 15.92
CA PHE A 4 5.02 -0.55 15.64
C PHE A 4 4.38 0.33 16.72
N ASN A 5 3.15 0.02 17.11
CA ASN A 5 2.41 0.67 18.18
C ASN A 5 1.29 -0.25 18.71
N GLU A 6 0.42 0.27 19.57
CA GLU A 6 -0.65 -0.50 20.23
C GLU A 6 -1.71 -1.08 19.28
N TRP A 7 -1.83 -0.56 18.06
CA TRP A 7 -2.85 -0.95 17.08
C TRP A 7 -2.25 -1.36 15.71
N ALA A 8 -0.93 -1.49 15.60
CA ALA A 8 -0.25 -1.86 14.36
C ALA A 8 0.93 -2.80 14.61
N SER A 9 0.91 -3.96 13.95
CA SER A 9 1.98 -4.96 14.00
C SER A 9 2.13 -5.68 12.66
N GLN A 10 3.28 -6.31 12.48
CA GLN A 10 3.62 -7.09 11.29
C GLN A 10 4.30 -8.40 11.66
N GLU A 11 4.06 -9.43 10.86
CA GLU A 11 4.82 -10.67 10.89
C GLU A 11 5.44 -10.92 9.52
N VAL A 12 6.68 -11.39 9.50
CA VAL A 12 7.43 -11.68 8.28
C VAL A 12 7.84 -13.15 8.36
N SER A 13 7.41 -13.94 7.39
CA SER A 13 7.61 -15.38 7.34
C SER A 13 8.42 -15.76 6.09
N LEU A 14 9.44 -16.58 6.31
CA LEU A 14 10.27 -17.17 5.26
C LEU A 14 10.08 -18.68 5.29
N PHE A 15 9.47 -19.23 4.24
CA PHE A 15 9.25 -20.66 4.12
C PHE A 15 10.39 -21.32 3.35
N GLN A 16 10.87 -22.47 3.84
CA GLN A 16 11.96 -23.18 3.20
C GLN A 16 11.60 -23.57 1.77
N GLY A 17 12.39 -23.10 0.80
CA GLY A 17 12.20 -23.38 -0.63
C GLY A 17 11.12 -22.53 -1.30
N ALA A 18 10.45 -21.62 -0.58
CA ALA A 18 9.52 -20.67 -1.18
C ALA A 18 10.28 -19.57 -1.93
N PRO A 19 9.80 -19.13 -3.11
CA PRO A 19 10.40 -18.04 -3.87
C PRO A 19 9.98 -16.65 -3.38
N THR A 20 9.17 -16.58 -2.31
CA THR A 20 8.56 -15.35 -1.78
C THR A 20 8.81 -15.19 -0.29
N VAL A 21 8.72 -13.94 0.16
CA VAL A 21 8.62 -13.58 1.58
C VAL A 21 7.16 -13.27 1.86
N GLU A 22 6.56 -13.94 2.85
CA GLU A 22 5.20 -13.66 3.28
C GLU A 22 5.22 -12.61 4.38
N VAL A 23 4.33 -11.63 4.25
CA VAL A 23 4.23 -10.49 5.16
C VAL A 23 2.77 -10.35 5.58
N GLU A 24 2.51 -10.51 6.87
CA GLU A 24 1.19 -10.30 7.46
C GLU A 24 1.18 -8.97 8.22
N TRP A 25 0.18 -8.12 8.01
CA TRP A 25 -0.05 -6.94 8.85
C TRP A 25 -1.33 -7.12 9.65
N THR A 26 -1.34 -6.59 10.87
CA THR A 26 -2.56 -6.42 11.67
C THR A 26 -2.67 -4.95 12.04
N VAL A 27 -3.74 -4.30 11.59
CA VAL A 27 -4.03 -2.88 11.80
C VAL A 27 -5.41 -2.70 12.41
N GLY A 28 -5.44 -1.99 13.52
CA GLY A 28 -6.65 -1.59 14.22
C GLY A 28 -6.64 -2.04 15.69
N PRO A 29 -7.50 -1.44 16.53
CA PRO A 29 -8.47 -0.40 16.20
C PRO A 29 -7.77 0.94 15.89
N ILE A 30 -8.08 1.57 14.76
CA ILE A 30 -7.44 2.84 14.36
C ILE A 30 -7.97 3.94 15.28
N PRO A 31 -7.13 4.62 16.08
CA PRO A 31 -7.59 5.63 17.03
C PRO A 31 -8.08 6.88 16.30
N ILE A 32 -9.15 7.50 16.82
CA ILE A 32 -9.70 8.77 16.33
C ILE A 32 -9.98 9.76 17.47
N ASP A 33 -9.43 9.51 18.66
CA ASP A 33 -9.63 10.37 19.84
C ASP A 33 -9.04 11.79 19.66
N ASP A 34 -8.25 11.97 18.60
CA ASP A 34 -7.67 13.22 18.14
C ASP A 34 -8.56 13.98 17.13
N ASP A 35 -9.76 13.47 16.82
CA ASP A 35 -10.63 13.97 15.75
C ASP A 35 -9.93 14.03 14.39
N VAL A 36 -9.04 13.07 14.11
CA VAL A 36 -8.38 12.95 12.80
C VAL A 36 -8.64 11.58 12.17
N GLY A 37 -9.22 11.60 10.96
CA GLY A 37 -9.32 10.42 10.10
C GLY A 37 -7.93 9.95 9.64
N LYS A 38 -7.74 8.65 9.46
CA LYS A 38 -6.43 8.06 9.16
C LYS A 38 -6.55 7.04 8.04
N GLU A 39 -5.70 7.20 7.04
CA GLU A 39 -5.45 6.21 6.00
C GLU A 39 -4.07 5.60 6.23
N ILE A 40 -4.05 4.30 6.42
CA ILE A 40 -2.85 3.57 6.84
C ILE A 40 -2.26 2.89 5.63
N VAL A 41 -0.98 3.19 5.36
CA VAL A 41 -0.23 2.59 4.25
C VAL A 41 0.94 1.77 4.77
N VAL A 42 1.23 0.69 4.06
CA VAL A 42 2.54 0.03 4.10
C VAL A 42 3.38 0.55 2.94
N ARG A 43 4.60 1.01 3.22
CA ARG A 43 5.56 1.43 2.20
C ARG A 43 6.81 0.56 2.20
N TYR A 44 7.22 0.16 1.00
CA TYR A 44 8.46 -0.54 0.70
C TYR A 44 9.39 0.42 -0.01
N ASP A 45 10.49 0.78 0.65
CA ASP A 45 11.51 1.66 0.10
C ASP A 45 12.72 0.82 -0.33
N THR A 46 13.17 1.02 -1.57
CA THR A 46 14.32 0.34 -2.17
C THR A 46 15.22 1.33 -2.91
N ASP A 47 16.38 0.86 -3.35
CA ASP A 47 17.30 1.59 -4.23
C ASP A 47 17.08 1.24 -5.72
N ILE A 48 15.91 0.69 -6.09
CA ILE A 48 15.53 0.45 -7.49
C ILE A 48 15.33 1.80 -8.18
N GLU A 49 16.06 2.03 -9.26
CA GLU A 49 15.90 3.22 -10.10
C GLU A 49 14.70 3.06 -11.03
N SER A 50 13.49 3.22 -10.48
CA SER A 50 12.23 2.96 -11.19
C SER A 50 11.84 4.05 -12.21
N ALA A 51 12.56 5.17 -12.25
CA ALA A 51 12.35 6.28 -13.20
C ALA A 51 10.89 6.75 -13.26
N SER A 52 10.26 6.89 -12.08
CA SER A 52 8.85 7.26 -11.89
C SER A 52 7.83 6.30 -12.50
N LYS A 53 8.26 5.09 -12.88
CA LYS A 53 7.43 4.04 -13.45
C LYS A 53 7.13 2.95 -12.44
N TYR A 54 5.89 2.49 -12.48
CA TYR A 54 5.43 1.33 -11.73
C TYR A 54 4.33 0.64 -12.53
N TYR A 55 3.98 -0.56 -12.13
CA TYR A 55 3.11 -1.44 -12.89
C TYR A 55 2.05 -2.00 -11.99
N THR A 56 0.79 -1.89 -12.40
CA THR A 56 -0.35 -2.48 -11.67
C THR A 56 -1.11 -3.41 -12.59
N ASP A 57 -1.76 -4.40 -12.00
CA ASP A 57 -2.69 -5.24 -12.76
C ASP A 57 -4.01 -4.53 -13.08
N ALA A 58 -4.74 -5.09 -14.05
CA ALA A 58 -6.12 -4.75 -14.36
C ALA A 58 -6.98 -6.00 -14.10
N ASN A 59 -7.69 -6.03 -12.98
CA ASN A 59 -8.57 -7.13 -12.56
C ASN A 59 -7.87 -8.50 -12.55
N GLY A 60 -6.63 -8.57 -12.08
CA GLY A 60 -5.85 -9.80 -12.00
C GLY A 60 -5.26 -10.31 -13.32
N ARG A 61 -5.36 -9.53 -14.41
CA ARG A 61 -5.03 -9.98 -15.78
C ARG A 61 -3.91 -9.18 -16.41
N GLN A 62 -4.25 -8.25 -17.29
CA GLN A 62 -3.26 -7.43 -17.99
C GLN A 62 -2.54 -6.52 -17.00
N VAL A 63 -1.38 -6.06 -17.43
CA VAL A 63 -0.51 -5.19 -16.65
C VAL A 63 -0.46 -3.86 -17.37
N LEU A 64 -0.61 -2.79 -16.62
CA LEU A 64 -0.56 -1.43 -17.13
C LEU A 64 0.66 -0.71 -16.55
N GLU A 65 1.45 -0.09 -17.42
CA GLU A 65 2.49 0.86 -17.01
C GLU A 65 1.82 2.14 -16.51
N ARG A 66 2.23 2.56 -15.32
CA ARG A 66 1.85 3.82 -14.69
C ARG A 66 3.09 4.70 -14.59
N ILE A 67 2.91 5.99 -14.84
CA ILE A 67 3.97 7.00 -14.71
C ILE A 67 3.44 8.03 -13.73
N ARG A 68 4.21 8.29 -12.65
CA ARG A 68 3.84 9.30 -11.65
C ARG A 68 3.64 10.66 -12.33
N ASP A 69 2.58 11.38 -11.92
CA ASP A 69 2.22 12.72 -12.40
C ASP A 69 1.98 12.82 -13.92
N TYR A 70 1.57 11.71 -14.54
CA TYR A 70 1.37 11.65 -15.99
C TYR A 70 0.03 11.04 -16.39
N ARG A 71 -0.50 11.48 -17.53
CA ARG A 71 -1.67 10.88 -18.19
C ARG A 71 -1.37 10.68 -19.68
N PRO A 72 -1.69 9.51 -20.25
CA PRO A 72 -1.38 9.22 -21.65
C PRO A 72 -2.28 9.96 -22.66
N THR A 73 -3.44 10.43 -22.22
CA THR A 73 -4.52 10.91 -23.10
C THR A 73 -4.73 12.43 -23.05
N TRP A 74 -4.15 13.14 -22.08
CA TRP A 74 -4.23 14.61 -22.00
C TRP A 74 -3.04 15.19 -21.23
N SER A 75 -2.84 16.51 -21.35
CA SER A 75 -1.86 17.24 -20.54
C SER A 75 -2.35 17.37 -19.10
N TYR A 76 -1.70 16.65 -18.18
CA TYR A 76 -2.08 16.62 -16.78
C TYR A 76 -1.39 17.73 -15.98
N SER A 77 -2.17 18.50 -15.23
CA SER A 77 -1.65 19.38 -14.17
C SER A 77 -1.81 18.66 -12.85
N VAL A 78 -0.71 18.50 -12.12
CA VAL A 78 -0.74 17.89 -10.78
C VAL A 78 -1.52 18.80 -9.84
N VAL A 79 -2.60 18.28 -9.29
CA VAL A 79 -3.40 18.95 -8.25
C VAL A 79 -3.14 18.25 -6.92
N GLU A 80 -3.23 16.92 -6.93
CA GLU A 80 -2.96 16.06 -5.80
C GLU A 80 -1.80 15.12 -6.11
N ASN A 81 -0.66 15.32 -5.44
CA ASN A 81 0.59 14.61 -5.70
C ASN A 81 0.58 13.15 -5.22
N VAL A 82 -0.24 12.82 -4.21
CA VAL A 82 -0.38 11.45 -3.69
C VAL A 82 -1.59 10.77 -4.31
N SER A 83 -2.79 11.24 -4.02
CA SER A 83 -4.04 10.58 -4.43
C SER A 83 -4.21 10.50 -5.95
N GLY A 84 -3.68 11.48 -6.70
CA GLY A 84 -3.65 11.47 -8.17
C GLY A 84 -2.78 10.34 -8.77
N ASN A 85 -1.97 9.68 -7.96
CA ASN A 85 -1.07 8.59 -8.35
C ASN A 85 -1.43 7.24 -7.70
N TYR A 86 -2.59 7.13 -7.04
CA TYR A 86 -3.11 5.86 -6.57
C TYR A 86 -3.91 5.14 -7.68
N TYR A 87 -3.66 3.84 -7.83
CA TYR A 87 -4.37 2.96 -8.75
C TYR A 87 -4.87 1.71 -8.02
N PRO A 88 -5.95 1.08 -8.52
CA PRO A 88 -6.41 -0.19 -7.98
C PRO A 88 -5.38 -1.30 -8.24
N ILE A 89 -5.12 -2.10 -7.22
CA ILE A 89 -4.27 -3.29 -7.23
C ILE A 89 -5.17 -4.45 -6.85
N ASN A 90 -5.49 -5.35 -7.77
CA ASN A 90 -6.34 -6.50 -7.48
C ASN A 90 -5.53 -7.77 -7.21
N SER A 91 -4.29 -7.82 -7.66
CA SER A 91 -3.40 -8.97 -7.45
C SER A 91 -1.94 -8.61 -7.29
N ARG A 92 -1.43 -7.58 -7.98
CA ARG A 92 0.00 -7.29 -7.97
C ARG A 92 0.35 -5.86 -8.37
N ILE A 93 1.39 -5.35 -7.74
CA ILE A 93 2.10 -4.11 -8.09
C ILE A 93 3.60 -4.38 -8.14
N TRP A 94 4.34 -3.70 -9.01
CA TRP A 94 5.79 -3.76 -8.99
C TRP A 94 6.49 -2.51 -9.54
N ILE A 95 7.76 -2.42 -9.18
CA ILE A 95 8.77 -1.49 -9.71
C ILE A 95 9.97 -2.30 -10.20
N LYS A 96 10.73 -1.76 -11.15
CA LYS A 96 11.94 -2.41 -11.65
C LYS A 96 12.94 -1.39 -12.18
N ASP A 97 14.19 -1.79 -12.22
CA ASP A 97 15.27 -1.14 -12.96
C ASP A 97 15.81 -2.10 -14.05
N GLY A 98 17.00 -1.84 -14.58
CA GLY A 98 17.62 -2.69 -15.61
C GLY A 98 18.07 -4.07 -15.14
N ALA A 99 18.14 -4.31 -13.83
CA ALA A 99 18.71 -5.51 -13.22
C ALA A 99 17.79 -6.20 -12.20
N ARG A 100 16.93 -5.43 -11.52
CA ARG A 100 16.17 -5.84 -10.34
C ARG A 100 14.70 -5.47 -10.48
N GLN A 101 13.85 -6.25 -9.84
CA GLN A 101 12.41 -6.00 -9.73
C GLN A 101 12.00 -6.22 -8.27
N LEU A 102 10.99 -5.47 -7.81
CA LEU A 102 10.29 -5.76 -6.57
C LEU A 102 8.81 -5.93 -6.91
N THR A 103 8.26 -7.13 -6.72
CA THR A 103 6.84 -7.40 -6.92
C THR A 103 6.15 -7.69 -5.58
N ILE A 104 5.01 -7.06 -5.37
CA ILE A 104 4.14 -7.29 -4.20
C ILE A 104 2.84 -7.89 -4.71
N LEU A 105 2.45 -9.02 -4.12
CA LEU A 105 1.20 -9.72 -4.38
C LEU A 105 0.26 -9.51 -3.19
N THR A 106 -0.97 -9.07 -3.45
CA THR A 106 -1.95 -8.72 -2.41
C THR A 106 -2.97 -9.85 -2.24
N ASP A 107 -3.48 -10.06 -1.01
CA ASP A 107 -4.54 -11.06 -0.77
C ASP A 107 -5.94 -10.58 -1.19
N ARG A 108 -6.10 -9.27 -1.40
CA ARG A 108 -7.35 -8.60 -1.77
C ARG A 108 -7.10 -7.40 -2.70
N SER A 109 -8.20 -6.75 -3.06
CA SER A 109 -8.15 -5.51 -3.82
C SER A 109 -7.85 -4.32 -2.91
N GLU A 110 -6.84 -3.54 -3.29
CA GLU A 110 -6.32 -2.42 -2.52
C GLU A 110 -6.04 -1.22 -3.44
N GLY A 111 -5.74 -0.08 -2.83
CA GLY A 111 -5.22 1.09 -3.53
C GLY A 111 -3.72 1.26 -3.25
N GLY A 112 -2.94 1.56 -4.27
CA GLY A 112 -1.51 1.85 -4.07
C GLY A 112 -0.85 2.51 -5.27
N GLY A 113 0.43 2.82 -5.11
CA GLY A 113 1.22 3.52 -6.12
C GLY A 113 2.70 3.64 -5.77
N SER A 114 3.44 4.36 -6.60
CA SER A 114 4.86 4.68 -6.39
C SER A 114 5.03 6.20 -6.32
N ILE A 115 4.95 6.75 -5.10
CA ILE A 115 5.02 8.20 -4.84
C ILE A 115 6.45 8.74 -4.90
N HIS A 116 7.43 7.88 -4.61
CA HIS A 116 8.85 8.18 -4.78
C HIS A 116 9.52 7.11 -5.66
N ASP A 117 10.58 7.47 -6.37
CA ASP A 117 11.37 6.49 -7.11
C ASP A 117 11.96 5.46 -6.15
N GLY A 118 11.94 4.19 -6.56
CA GLY A 118 12.35 3.08 -5.72
C GLY A 118 11.36 2.69 -4.61
N SER A 119 10.20 3.34 -4.51
CA SER A 119 9.20 3.01 -3.50
C SER A 119 7.91 2.44 -4.09
N ILE A 120 7.25 1.56 -3.32
CA ILE A 120 5.84 1.19 -3.51
C ILE A 120 5.12 1.41 -2.18
N GLU A 121 3.95 2.02 -2.21
CA GLU A 121 3.03 2.08 -1.08
C GLU A 121 1.66 1.51 -1.42
N ILE A 122 1.05 0.87 -0.42
CA ILE A 122 -0.25 0.21 -0.51
C ILE A 122 -1.06 0.57 0.73
N MET A 123 -2.32 0.98 0.54
CA MET A 123 -3.25 1.33 1.60
C MET A 123 -3.96 0.07 2.12
N ILE A 124 -3.64 -0.29 3.37
CA ILE A 124 -4.06 -1.55 4.01
C ILE A 124 -5.31 -1.38 4.89
N HIS A 125 -5.57 -0.17 5.38
CA HIS A 125 -6.79 0.14 6.14
C HIS A 125 -7.04 1.65 6.19
N ARG A 126 -8.31 2.08 6.31
CA ARG A 126 -8.67 3.49 6.48
C ARG A 126 -9.86 3.65 7.41
N ARG A 127 -9.86 4.76 8.15
CA ARG A 127 -10.97 5.18 9.00
C ARG A 127 -11.12 6.69 8.90
N ILE A 128 -12.20 7.14 8.28
CA ILE A 128 -12.49 8.56 8.04
C ILE A 128 -13.67 8.97 8.93
N ILE A 129 -13.63 10.20 9.45
CA ILE A 129 -14.65 10.71 10.40
C ILE A 129 -15.63 11.72 9.77
N TYR A 130 -15.42 12.05 8.49
CA TYR A 130 -16.28 12.92 7.68
C TYR A 130 -16.76 12.18 6.42
N ASP A 131 -17.97 12.53 5.97
CA ASP A 131 -18.53 12.09 4.69
C ASP A 131 -17.92 12.90 3.54
N ASP A 132 -17.74 12.26 2.39
CA ASP A 132 -17.15 12.88 1.19
C ASP A 132 -18.17 13.61 0.31
N SER A 133 -19.45 13.63 0.71
CA SER A 133 -20.57 14.26 0.00
C SER A 133 -20.89 13.65 -1.38
N GLU A 134 -20.49 12.39 -1.62
CA GLU A 134 -20.76 11.67 -2.87
C GLU A 134 -22.01 10.77 -2.80
N GLY A 135 -22.81 10.89 -1.73
CA GLY A 135 -24.19 10.41 -1.66
C GLY A 135 -24.49 9.28 -0.67
N VAL A 136 -23.47 8.71 -0.02
CA VAL A 136 -23.68 7.70 1.04
C VAL A 136 -24.23 8.36 2.32
N ASN A 137 -23.79 9.60 2.61
CA ASN A 137 -24.19 10.38 3.80
C ASN A 137 -23.77 9.74 5.13
N GLU A 138 -22.65 9.02 5.13
CA GLU A 138 -22.04 8.45 6.33
C GLU A 138 -20.51 8.43 6.19
N PRO A 139 -19.76 8.75 7.25
CA PRO A 139 -18.32 8.61 7.22
C PRO A 139 -17.93 7.13 7.19
N LEU A 140 -16.80 6.82 6.56
CA LEU A 140 -16.21 5.48 6.61
C LEU A 140 -15.56 5.21 7.99
N ASN A 141 -16.42 5.02 8.99
CA ASN A 141 -16.07 4.87 10.40
C ASN A 141 -16.59 3.54 10.95
N GLU A 142 -16.10 2.44 10.37
CA GLU A 142 -16.60 1.10 10.69
C GLU A 142 -16.31 0.68 12.13
N THR A 143 -17.33 0.13 12.79
CA THR A 143 -17.23 -0.41 14.15
C THR A 143 -17.95 -1.76 14.27
N ALA A 144 -17.42 -2.65 15.10
CA ALA A 144 -18.05 -3.90 15.51
C ALA A 144 -17.97 -4.04 17.03
N PHE A 145 -19.07 -4.46 17.66
CA PHE A 145 -19.16 -4.62 19.13
C PHE A 145 -18.71 -3.38 19.92
N GLY A 146 -18.97 -2.18 19.38
CA GLY A 146 -18.60 -0.90 20.01
C GLY A 146 -17.12 -0.52 19.90
N LYS A 147 -16.33 -1.23 19.07
CA LYS A 147 -14.92 -0.92 18.81
C LYS A 147 -14.67 -0.78 17.31
N SER A 148 -13.65 0.00 16.94
CA SER A 148 -13.22 0.09 15.54
C SER A 148 -12.73 -1.26 15.01
N LEU A 149 -12.94 -1.50 13.71
CA LEU A 149 -12.52 -2.74 13.07
C LEU A 149 -10.99 -2.92 13.10
N VAL A 150 -10.58 -4.16 13.33
CA VAL A 150 -9.21 -4.63 13.17
C VAL A 150 -9.16 -5.46 11.90
N VAL A 151 -8.26 -5.09 10.99
CA VAL A 151 -8.00 -5.82 9.75
C VAL A 151 -6.68 -6.55 9.88
N ARG A 152 -6.68 -7.80 9.41
CA ARG A 152 -5.48 -8.58 9.18
C ARG A 152 -5.39 -8.93 7.70
N GLU A 153 -4.20 -8.82 7.16
CA GLU A 153 -3.94 -8.97 5.74
C GLU A 153 -2.58 -9.62 5.50
N ASN A 154 -2.49 -10.44 4.45
CA ASN A 154 -1.27 -11.09 3.99
C ASN A 154 -0.88 -10.59 2.60
N ALA A 155 0.42 -10.40 2.39
CA ALA A 155 0.99 -10.19 1.07
C ALA A 155 2.28 -10.97 0.88
N SER A 156 2.53 -11.34 -0.37
CA SER A 156 3.73 -12.07 -0.76
C SER A 156 4.64 -11.15 -1.57
N LEU A 157 5.90 -11.03 -1.17
CA LEU A 157 6.93 -10.31 -1.91
C LEU A 157 7.71 -11.28 -2.77
N ALA A 158 7.72 -11.06 -4.09
CA ALA A 158 8.31 -11.95 -5.09
C ALA A 158 9.47 -11.28 -5.86
N ASP A 159 10.45 -12.13 -6.22
CA ASP A 159 11.64 -11.84 -7.04
C ASP A 159 12.64 -10.84 -6.42
N THR A 160 13.31 -11.26 -5.34
CA THR A 160 14.26 -10.45 -4.58
C THR A 160 15.71 -10.68 -5.02
N THR A 161 16.11 -10.07 -6.15
CA THR A 161 17.53 -9.64 -6.26
C THR A 161 17.82 -8.43 -5.34
N VAL A 162 16.78 -7.83 -4.78
CA VAL A 162 16.85 -6.83 -3.71
C VAL A 162 16.98 -7.53 -2.36
N THR A 163 18.10 -7.30 -1.67
CA THR A 163 18.24 -7.69 -0.27
C THR A 163 17.32 -6.79 0.57
N LEU A 164 16.07 -7.22 0.79
CA LEU A 164 15.17 -6.55 1.72
C LEU A 164 15.67 -6.85 3.14
N ASN A 165 16.47 -5.94 3.70
CA ASN A 165 16.74 -6.01 5.13
C ASN A 165 15.39 -5.88 5.88
N PRO A 166 15.10 -6.73 6.88
CA PRO A 166 13.90 -6.54 7.72
C PRO A 166 13.84 -5.16 8.37
N MET A 167 14.99 -4.49 8.52
CA MET A 167 15.13 -3.10 8.99
C MET A 167 14.88 -2.02 7.91
N GLN A 168 14.62 -2.37 6.65
CA GLN A 168 14.25 -1.45 5.57
C GLN A 168 12.76 -1.45 5.23
N ILE A 169 11.98 -2.39 5.80
CA ILE A 169 10.52 -2.25 5.90
C ILE A 169 10.25 -1.27 7.04
N LYS A 170 10.53 0.00 6.75
CA LYS A 170 10.35 1.12 7.65
C LYS A 170 9.37 2.03 6.95
N THR A 171 8.11 1.97 7.34
CA THR A 171 7.34 3.10 7.87
C THR A 171 5.86 2.78 7.68
N PHE A 172 5.12 2.67 8.79
CA PHE A 172 3.69 2.97 8.78
C PHE A 172 3.59 4.48 8.67
N GLN A 173 3.34 5.02 7.47
CA GLN A 173 3.00 6.42 7.34
C GLN A 173 1.50 6.54 7.53
N VAL A 174 1.10 7.32 8.53
CA VAL A 174 -0.24 7.87 8.60
C VAL A 174 -0.19 9.14 7.78
N THR A 175 -0.79 9.12 6.60
CA THR A 175 -1.02 10.36 5.85
C THR A 175 -2.23 11.03 6.50
N LEU A 176 -2.04 12.25 7.01
CA LEU A 176 -3.08 13.12 7.57
C LEU A 176 -3.56 14.09 6.49
#